data_AF-A0A9W9MJX5-F1
#
_entry.id   AF-A0A9W9MJX5-F1
#
_cell.length_a   1.000
_cell.length_b   1.000
_cell.length_c   1.000
_cell.angle_alpha   90.00
_cell.angle_beta   90.00
_cell.angle_gamma   90.00
#
_symmetry.space_group_name_H-M   'P 1'
#
loop_
_entity.id
_entity.type
_entity.pdbx_description
1 polymer ?
#
loop_
_entity_poly.entity_id
_entity_poly.type
_entity_poly.pdbx_seq_one_letter_code
_entity_poly.pdbx_strand_id
1 'polypeptide(L)'
;MLLPAFELYKPQNPPVRALQVVANPISPLPSKNPKELRSFRFFVGVTAPSLRGVFESTFWKTEIPRACHLGGAIWHAIISLASAHESSVFTVPAGTSRTPDNLHTLVHYNLAVQDLLKSYSPDGWWRVLTLCILFTSICCLENKYPEAQMHFKSGYKMICEIDTPSHHSPHGSLPNKEAPK
;
A
#
# COMPACT_ATOMS: atom_id res chain seq x y z
N MET A 1 24.72 -8.14 42.63
CA MET A 1 23.91 -6.99 42.15
C MET A 1 24.88 -5.97 41.60
N LEU A 2 24.97 -5.86 40.27
CA LEU A 2 25.57 -4.77 39.47
C LEU A 2 25.52 -5.27 38.00
N LEU A 3 24.65 -4.67 37.19
CA LEU A 3 24.51 -4.97 35.76
C LEU A 3 25.63 -4.26 34.98
N PRO A 4 26.22 -4.88 33.94
CA PRO A 4 27.21 -4.22 33.09
C PRO A 4 26.54 -3.33 32.03
N ALA A 5 27.32 -2.34 31.59
CA ALA A 5 26.95 -1.24 30.72
C ALA A 5 26.21 -1.66 29.45
N PHE A 6 25.09 -1.00 29.18
CA PHE A 6 24.39 -1.00 27.90
C PHE A 6 25.27 -0.26 26.89
N GLU A 7 26.05 -0.99 26.11
CA GLU A 7 26.75 -0.47 24.94
C GLU A 7 25.73 0.18 24.00
N LEU A 8 25.96 1.46 23.74
CA LEU A 8 25.16 2.34 22.92
C LEU A 8 25.29 1.87 21.45
N TYR A 9 24.30 1.12 20.96
CA TYR A 9 24.21 0.69 19.57
C TYR A 9 24.23 1.92 18.63
N LYS A 10 25.37 2.13 17.95
CA LYS A 10 25.49 3.08 16.85
C LYS A 10 24.67 2.57 15.67
N PRO A 11 23.77 3.37 15.07
CA PRO A 11 23.06 2.93 13.87
C PRO A 11 24.08 2.82 12.73
N GLN A 12 24.23 1.60 12.20
CA GLN A 12 24.85 1.39 10.90
C GLN A 12 23.98 2.07 9.86
N ASN A 13 24.56 2.97 9.05
CA ASN A 13 23.89 3.56 7.91
C ASN A 13 23.27 2.44 7.05
N PRO A 14 21.99 2.54 6.66
CA PRO A 14 21.41 1.59 5.73
C PRO A 14 22.16 1.69 4.39
N PRO A 15 22.26 0.59 3.62
CA PRO A 15 22.96 0.60 2.36
C PRO A 15 22.30 1.61 1.42
N VAL A 16 23.04 2.66 1.07
CA VAL A 16 22.66 3.79 0.20
C VAL A 16 22.18 3.35 -1.21
N ARG A 17 22.21 2.05 -1.52
CA ARG A 17 21.71 1.48 -2.79
C ARG A 17 20.20 1.47 -2.96
N ALA A 18 19.40 1.59 -1.89
CA ALA A 18 17.94 1.61 -2.02
C ALA A 18 17.37 2.95 -2.54
N LEU A 19 18.18 4.02 -2.60
CA LEU A 19 17.73 5.36 -3.01
C LEU A 19 18.24 5.80 -4.40
N GLN A 20 18.83 4.90 -5.17
CA GLN A 20 19.33 5.24 -6.49
C GLN A 20 18.24 5.10 -7.58
N VAL A 21 17.16 5.87 -7.42
CA VAL A 21 16.31 6.30 -8.55
C VAL A 21 16.61 7.77 -8.78
N VAL A 22 17.85 8.05 -9.14
CA VAL A 22 18.27 9.38 -9.62
C VAL A 22 17.89 9.48 -11.09
N ALA A 23 17.11 10.52 -11.40
CA ALA A 23 16.82 11.03 -12.74
C ALA A 23 16.12 10.06 -13.70
N ASN A 24 14.88 9.66 -13.38
CA ASN A 24 13.96 9.27 -14.44
C ASN A 24 13.26 10.53 -14.99
N PRO A 25 13.13 10.69 -16.32
CA PRO A 25 12.19 11.67 -16.87
C PRO A 25 10.82 11.44 -16.26
N ILE A 26 10.05 12.50 -16.00
CA ILE A 26 8.70 12.38 -15.46
C ILE A 26 7.91 11.49 -16.42
N SER A 27 7.75 10.22 -16.04
CA SER A 27 6.96 9.29 -16.84
C SER A 27 5.55 9.88 -16.97
N PRO A 28 4.94 9.81 -18.15
CA PRO A 28 3.58 10.29 -18.32
C PRO A 28 2.67 9.56 -17.32
N LEU A 29 1.74 10.31 -16.73
CA LEU A 29 0.74 9.77 -15.82
C LEU A 29 0.04 8.56 -16.45
N PRO A 30 -0.33 7.53 -15.66
CA PRO A 30 -0.95 6.31 -16.17
C PRO A 30 -2.23 6.53 -17.00
N SER A 31 -2.90 7.67 -16.82
CA SER A 31 -4.17 7.98 -17.48
C SER A 31 -4.18 9.33 -18.17
N LYS A 32 -4.90 9.38 -19.30
CA LYS A 32 -5.26 10.62 -20.01
C LYS A 32 -6.71 11.04 -19.74
N ASN A 33 -7.44 10.28 -18.92
CA ASN A 33 -8.84 10.57 -18.59
C ASN A 33 -8.91 11.84 -17.72
N PRO A 34 -9.59 12.91 -18.15
CA PRO A 34 -9.69 14.14 -17.38
C PRO A 34 -10.27 13.96 -15.96
N LYS A 35 -11.19 13.00 -15.79
CA LYS A 35 -11.82 12.73 -14.50
C LYS A 35 -10.83 12.09 -13.51
N GLU A 36 -10.04 11.13 -13.97
CA GLU A 36 -8.99 10.51 -13.17
C GLU A 36 -7.88 11.52 -12.84
N LEU A 37 -7.49 12.35 -13.81
CA LEU A 37 -6.50 13.41 -13.57
C LEU A 37 -6.99 14.45 -12.56
N ARG A 38 -8.28 14.80 -12.56
CA ARG A 38 -8.90 15.67 -11.54
C ARG A 38 -8.79 15.03 -10.16
N SER A 39 -9.19 13.77 -10.02
CA SER A 39 -9.09 13.03 -8.74
C SER A 39 -7.64 12.90 -8.27
N PHE A 40 -6.69 12.63 -9.17
CA PHE A 40 -5.27 12.60 -8.82
C PHE A 40 -4.76 13.95 -8.32
N ARG A 41 -5.15 15.06 -8.95
CA ARG A 41 -4.81 16.41 -8.46
C ARG A 41 -5.42 16.68 -7.09
N PHE A 42 -6.66 16.25 -6.85
CA PHE A 42 -7.31 16.35 -5.55
C PHE A 42 -6.56 15.53 -4.49
N PHE A 43 -6.08 14.33 -4.85
CA PHE A 43 -5.24 13.54 -3.97
C PHE A 43 -3.98 14.29 -3.54
N VAL A 44 -3.21 14.82 -4.51
CA VAL A 44 -1.96 15.54 -4.22
C VAL A 44 -2.20 16.82 -3.43
N GLY A 45 -3.24 17.59 -3.78
CA GLY A 45 -3.51 18.91 -3.20
C GLY A 45 -4.23 18.88 -1.86
N VAL A 46 -5.06 17.86 -1.60
CA VAL A 46 -5.98 17.83 -0.46
C VAL A 46 -5.83 16.54 0.33
N THR A 47 -6.02 15.37 -0.30
CA THR A 47 -6.06 14.09 0.43
C THR A 47 -4.73 13.72 1.10
N ALA A 48 -3.62 13.73 0.37
CA ALA A 48 -2.32 13.40 0.93
C ALA A 48 -1.88 14.35 2.06
N PRO A 49 -2.08 15.68 1.95
CA PRO A 49 -1.88 16.60 3.09
C PRO A 49 -2.75 16.27 4.31
N SER A 50 -4.04 15.95 4.13
CA SER A 50 -4.95 15.62 5.23
C SER A 50 -4.59 14.31 5.94
N LEU A 51 -4.05 13.32 5.20
CA LEU A 51 -3.66 12.01 5.75
C LEU A 51 -2.27 11.99 6.40
N ARG A 52 -1.53 13.11 6.36
CA ARG A 52 -0.18 13.26 6.94
C ARG A 52 -0.13 13.02 8.46
N GLY A 53 -1.28 13.07 9.14
CA GLY A 53 -1.38 12.70 10.56
C GLY A 53 -1.41 11.19 10.82
N VAL A 54 -1.70 10.36 9.81
CA VAL A 54 -1.95 8.92 9.95
C VAL A 54 -0.72 8.07 9.59
N PHE A 55 0.11 8.53 8.64
CA PHE A 55 1.40 7.91 8.27
C PHE A 55 2.45 8.97 7.95
N GLU A 56 3.72 8.55 7.86
CA GLU A 56 4.86 9.43 7.56
C GLU A 56 4.60 10.32 6.33
N SER A 57 4.97 11.61 6.41
CA SER A 57 4.68 12.58 5.36
C SER A 57 5.29 12.23 3.99
N THR A 58 6.36 11.44 3.97
CA THR A 58 7.08 10.98 2.79
C THR A 58 6.25 9.97 2.01
N PHE A 59 5.66 8.99 2.70
CA PHE A 59 4.80 7.95 2.11
C PHE A 59 3.72 8.53 1.18
N TRP A 60 2.90 9.45 1.71
CA TRP A 60 1.78 10.02 0.96
C TRP A 60 2.19 10.99 -0.16
N LYS A 61 3.29 11.73 0.02
CA LYS A 61 3.70 12.79 -0.91
C LYS A 61 4.62 12.32 -2.03
N THR A 62 5.49 11.35 -1.76
CA THR A 62 6.54 10.95 -2.70
C THR A 62 6.39 9.50 -3.12
N GLU A 63 6.21 8.58 -2.18
CA GLU A 63 6.22 7.15 -2.49
C GLU A 63 4.96 6.72 -3.23
N ILE A 64 3.79 7.14 -2.76
CA ILE A 64 2.50 6.82 -3.41
C ILE A 64 2.43 7.36 -4.85
N PRO A 65 2.75 8.65 -5.13
CA PRO A 65 2.77 9.15 -6.51
C PRO A 65 3.80 8.46 -7.41
N ARG A 66 4.96 8.06 -6.88
CA ARG A 66 5.94 7.28 -7.64
C ARG A 66 5.38 5.89 -7.97
N ALA A 67 4.76 5.24 -7.00
CA ALA A 67 4.18 3.91 -7.14
C ALA A 67 3.03 3.84 -8.17
N CYS A 68 2.33 4.95 -8.44
CA CYS A 68 1.38 5.04 -9.55
C CYS A 68 1.95 4.62 -10.89
N HIS A 69 3.23 4.92 -11.13
CA HIS A 69 3.90 4.61 -12.39
C HIS A 69 4.33 3.14 -12.48
N LEU A 70 4.28 2.41 -11.35
CA LEU A 70 4.76 1.04 -11.23
C LEU A 70 3.63 -0.01 -11.29
N GLY A 71 2.36 0.40 -11.25
CA GLY A 71 1.22 -0.52 -11.38
C GLY A 71 -0.16 0.15 -11.39
N GLY A 72 -1.03 -0.32 -12.28
CA GLY A 72 -2.42 0.18 -12.44
C GLY A 72 -3.27 0.04 -11.17
N ALA A 73 -3.00 -0.97 -10.34
CA ALA A 73 -3.71 -1.18 -9.09
C ALA A 73 -3.60 0.02 -8.13
N ILE A 74 -2.38 0.56 -7.95
CA ILE A 74 -2.13 1.69 -7.04
C ILE A 74 -2.73 2.98 -7.62
N TRP A 75 -2.65 3.16 -8.94
CA TRP A 75 -3.32 4.27 -9.63
C TRP A 75 -4.81 4.29 -9.31
N HIS A 76 -5.52 3.19 -9.57
CA HIS A 76 -6.95 3.09 -9.32
C HIS A 76 -7.30 3.24 -7.83
N ALA A 77 -6.51 2.69 -6.91
CA ALA A 77 -6.73 2.88 -5.48
C ALA A 77 -6.62 4.36 -5.05
N ILE A 78 -5.70 5.13 -5.63
CA ILE A 78 -5.57 6.57 -5.35
C ILE A 78 -6.77 7.35 -5.89
N ILE A 79 -7.23 7.03 -7.11
CA ILE A 79 -8.41 7.70 -7.68
C ILE A 79 -9.63 7.43 -6.79
N SER A 80 -9.79 6.18 -6.34
CA SER A 80 -10.85 5.79 -5.40
C SER A 80 -10.75 6.56 -4.07
N LEU A 81 -9.56 6.63 -3.48
CA LEU A 81 -9.31 7.35 -2.22
C LEU A 81 -9.57 8.86 -2.34
N ALA A 82 -9.15 9.48 -3.44
CA ALA A 82 -9.43 10.88 -3.71
C ALA A 82 -10.93 11.13 -3.80
N SER A 83 -11.65 10.29 -4.55
CA SER A 83 -13.10 10.38 -4.72
C SER A 83 -13.86 10.18 -3.40
N ALA A 84 -13.42 9.23 -2.57
CA ALA A 84 -13.99 9.00 -1.25
C ALA A 84 -13.78 10.20 -0.31
N HIS A 85 -12.58 10.78 -0.30
CA HIS A 85 -12.27 11.95 0.54
C HIS A 85 -12.99 13.22 0.05
N GLU A 86 -13.08 13.41 -1.26
CA GLU A 86 -13.84 14.51 -1.84
C GLU A 86 -15.32 14.41 -1.40
N SER A 87 -15.92 13.23 -1.52
CA SER A 87 -17.29 12.96 -1.07
C SER A 87 -17.48 13.23 0.43
N SER A 88 -16.51 12.84 1.27
CA SER A 88 -16.59 13.05 2.73
C SER A 88 -16.42 14.52 3.15
N VAL A 89 -15.65 15.32 2.40
CA VAL A 89 -15.45 16.75 2.67
C VAL A 89 -16.62 17.60 2.17
N PHE A 90 -17.21 17.25 1.02
CA PHE A 90 -18.27 18.04 0.37
C PHE A 90 -19.69 17.54 0.66
N THR A 91 -19.90 16.70 1.69
CA THR A 91 -21.25 16.19 1.98
C THR A 91 -22.19 17.33 2.44
N VAL A 92 -23.09 17.70 1.52
CA VAL A 92 -24.29 18.54 1.66
C VAL A 92 -25.26 17.92 2.70
N PRO A 93 -26.10 18.70 3.40
CA PRO A 93 -26.99 18.21 4.47
C PRO A 93 -27.81 16.97 4.10
N ALA A 94 -28.03 16.09 5.09
CA ALA A 94 -28.75 14.83 4.95
C ALA A 94 -30.08 15.00 4.18
N GLY A 95 -30.18 14.40 2.98
CA GLY A 95 -31.43 14.38 2.21
C GLY A 95 -31.30 14.16 0.71
N THR A 96 -30.13 14.43 0.10
CA THR A 96 -29.92 14.20 -1.34
C THR A 96 -29.19 12.88 -1.60
N SER A 97 -29.77 12.08 -2.51
CA SER A 97 -29.31 10.76 -2.92
C SER A 97 -27.79 10.68 -3.17
N ARG A 98 -27.09 9.82 -2.41
CA ARG A 98 -25.62 9.63 -2.36
C ARG A 98 -25.06 8.87 -3.57
N THR A 99 -25.51 9.13 -4.80
CA THR A 99 -25.38 8.14 -5.88
C THR A 99 -24.27 8.36 -6.93
N PRO A 100 -23.87 9.58 -7.35
CA PRO A 100 -22.87 9.71 -8.43
C PRO A 100 -21.41 9.52 -7.98
N ASP A 101 -21.00 10.10 -6.85
CA ASP A 101 -19.59 10.11 -6.41
C ASP A 101 -19.15 8.78 -5.79
N ASN A 102 -20.08 8.04 -5.16
CA ASN A 102 -19.83 6.69 -4.67
C ASN A 102 -19.55 5.70 -5.81
N LEU A 103 -20.14 5.90 -7.00
CA LEU A 103 -19.89 5.03 -8.15
C LEU A 103 -18.44 5.14 -8.64
N HIS A 104 -17.91 6.36 -8.71
CA HIS A 104 -16.53 6.58 -9.14
C HIS A 104 -15.52 5.98 -8.16
N THR A 105 -15.77 6.15 -6.85
CA THR A 105 -15.03 5.47 -5.79
C THR A 105 -15.05 3.96 -5.96
N LEU A 106 -16.24 3.36 -6.12
CA LEU A 106 -16.42 1.90 -6.20
C LEU A 106 -15.82 1.29 -7.48
N VAL A 107 -15.98 1.95 -8.62
CA VAL A 107 -15.41 1.48 -9.90
C VAL A 107 -13.89 1.38 -9.79
N HIS A 108 -13.23 2.43 -9.31
CA HIS A 108 -11.78 2.42 -9.18
C HIS A 108 -11.28 1.52 -8.05
N TYR A 109 -12.07 1.35 -6.98
CA TYR A 109 -11.78 0.34 -5.96
C TYR A 109 -11.72 -1.06 -6.58
N ASN A 110 -12.73 -1.44 -7.35
CA ASN A 110 -12.80 -2.76 -7.98
C ASN A 110 -11.72 -2.96 -9.05
N LEU A 111 -11.42 -1.93 -9.85
CA LEU A 111 -10.31 -1.98 -10.81
C LEU A 111 -8.97 -2.20 -10.11
N ALA A 112 -8.74 -1.54 -8.96
CA ALA A 112 -7.53 -1.75 -8.18
C ALA A 112 -7.38 -3.19 -7.70
N VAL A 113 -8.47 -3.81 -7.23
CA VAL A 113 -8.48 -5.22 -6.83
C VAL A 113 -8.21 -6.13 -8.02
N GLN A 114 -8.87 -5.90 -9.16
CA GLN A 114 -8.67 -6.71 -10.37
C GLN A 114 -7.23 -6.64 -10.87
N ASP A 115 -6.64 -5.45 -10.91
CA ASP A 115 -5.25 -5.27 -11.35
C ASP A 115 -4.27 -5.91 -10.38
N LEU A 116 -4.51 -5.83 -9.07
CA LEU A 116 -3.70 -6.52 -8.07
C LEU A 116 -3.72 -8.03 -8.30
N LEU A 117 -4.90 -8.61 -8.49
CA LEU A 117 -5.05 -10.05 -8.68
C LEU A 117 -4.38 -10.54 -9.98
N LYS A 118 -4.43 -9.74 -11.06
CA LYS A 118 -3.78 -10.07 -12.34
C LYS A 118 -2.26 -9.96 -12.29
N SER A 119 -1.72 -9.05 -11.49
CA SER A 119 -0.29 -8.72 -11.44
C SER A 119 0.40 -9.18 -10.16
N TYR A 120 -0.25 -10.03 -9.38
CA TYR A 120 0.27 -10.54 -8.13
C TYR A 120 1.53 -11.39 -8.37
N SER A 121 2.58 -11.07 -7.63
CA SER A 121 3.84 -11.82 -7.57
C SER A 121 4.30 -11.88 -6.12
N PRO A 122 4.94 -12.98 -5.66
CA PRO A 122 5.53 -13.07 -4.32
C PRO A 122 6.49 -11.91 -4.00
N ASP A 123 7.22 -11.40 -4.99
CA ASP A 123 8.14 -10.25 -4.83
C ASP A 123 7.40 -8.89 -4.75
N GLY A 124 6.09 -8.88 -5.00
CA GLY A 124 5.23 -7.71 -5.03
C GLY A 124 4.60 -7.34 -3.68
N TRP A 125 5.10 -7.87 -2.56
CA TRP A 125 4.54 -7.68 -1.22
C TRP A 125 4.33 -6.21 -0.85
N TRP A 126 5.24 -5.31 -1.25
CA TRP A 126 5.14 -3.88 -0.99
C TRP A 126 3.90 -3.25 -1.65
N ARG A 127 3.47 -3.76 -2.81
CA ARG A 127 2.25 -3.31 -3.50
C ARG A 127 1.01 -3.71 -2.71
N VAL A 128 1.00 -4.94 -2.18
CA VAL A 128 -0.09 -5.45 -1.35
C VAL A 128 -0.23 -4.61 -0.08
N LEU A 129 0.88 -4.34 0.63
CA LEU A 129 0.86 -3.48 1.82
C LEU A 129 0.39 -2.06 1.50
N THR A 130 0.86 -1.50 0.40
CA THR A 130 0.42 -0.18 -0.08
C THR A 130 -1.09 -0.16 -0.31
N LEU A 131 -1.64 -1.17 -0.99
CA LEU A 131 -3.07 -1.27 -1.25
C LEU A 131 -3.89 -1.52 0.02
N CYS A 132 -3.38 -2.29 0.98
CA CYS A 132 -4.01 -2.43 2.30
C CYS A 132 -4.15 -1.07 2.99
N ILE A 133 -3.11 -0.25 3.01
CA ILE A 133 -3.15 1.10 3.61
C ILE A 133 -4.18 1.98 2.89
N LEU A 134 -4.19 1.96 1.55
CA LEU A 134 -5.12 2.74 0.74
C LEU A 134 -6.57 2.32 0.96
N PHE A 135 -6.87 1.02 0.92
CA PHE A 135 -8.22 0.50 1.13
C PHE A 135 -8.71 0.71 2.57
N THR A 136 -7.85 0.50 3.58
CA THR A 136 -8.19 0.87 4.96
C THR A 136 -8.57 2.35 5.05
N SER A 137 -7.81 3.24 4.42
CA SER A 137 -8.10 4.68 4.41
C SER A 137 -9.44 5.01 3.73
N ILE A 138 -9.75 4.36 2.61
CA ILE A 138 -11.04 4.50 1.91
C ILE A 138 -12.19 4.07 2.83
N CYS A 139 -12.08 2.88 3.42
CA CYS A 139 -13.11 2.35 4.31
C CYS A 139 -13.34 3.26 5.52
N CYS A 140 -12.27 3.83 6.11
CA CYS A 140 -12.39 4.80 7.20
C CYS A 140 -13.16 6.07 6.77
N LEU A 141 -12.86 6.63 5.58
CA LEU A 141 -13.57 7.79 5.05
C LEU A 141 -15.05 7.50 4.77
N GLU A 142 -15.38 6.28 4.37
CA GLU A 142 -16.75 5.83 4.13
C GLU A 142 -17.47 5.35 5.41
N ASN A 143 -16.82 5.37 6.57
CA ASN A 143 -17.31 4.83 7.85
C ASN A 143 -17.58 3.30 7.83
N LYS A 144 -16.88 2.55 6.98
CA LYS A 144 -16.95 1.09 6.83
C LYS A 144 -15.87 0.41 7.69
N TYR A 145 -16.00 0.53 9.01
CA TYR A 145 -14.97 0.09 9.95
C TYR A 145 -14.66 -1.42 9.93
N PRO A 146 -15.64 -2.35 9.78
CA PRO A 146 -15.35 -3.78 9.65
C PRO A 146 -14.44 -4.11 8.45
N GLU A 147 -14.68 -3.47 7.32
CA GLU A 147 -13.89 -3.62 6.10
C GLU A 147 -12.49 -2.99 6.28
N ALA A 148 -12.41 -1.84 6.94
CA ALA A 148 -11.13 -1.23 7.28
C ALA A 148 -10.25 -2.16 8.12
N GLN A 149 -10.85 -2.84 9.12
CA GLN A 149 -10.17 -3.83 9.95
C GLN A 149 -9.73 -5.06 9.16
N MET A 150 -10.51 -5.51 8.18
CA MET A 150 -10.14 -6.62 7.31
C MET A 150 -8.86 -6.30 6.52
N HIS A 151 -8.80 -5.13 5.85
CA HIS A 151 -7.61 -4.72 5.11
C HIS A 151 -6.37 -4.57 5.98
N PHE A 152 -6.57 -4.01 7.19
CA PHE A 152 -5.51 -3.89 8.18
C PHE A 152 -4.94 -5.26 8.60
N LYS A 153 -5.82 -6.21 8.94
CA LYS A 153 -5.41 -7.58 9.33
C LYS A 153 -4.67 -8.29 8.21
N SER A 154 -5.13 -8.14 6.97
CA SER A 154 -4.45 -8.72 5.80
C SER A 154 -3.04 -8.13 5.61
N GLY A 155 -2.89 -6.82 5.76
CA GLY A 155 -1.58 -6.15 5.69
C GLY A 155 -0.66 -6.60 6.82
N TYR A 156 -1.17 -6.66 8.05
CA TYR A 156 -0.41 -7.14 9.20
C TYR A 156 0.08 -8.59 9.02
N LYS A 157 -0.80 -9.49 8.55
CA LYS A 157 -0.44 -10.88 8.27
C LYS A 157 0.70 -10.97 7.24
N MET A 158 0.65 -10.18 6.17
CA MET A 158 1.70 -10.13 5.16
C MET A 158 3.04 -9.68 5.74
N ILE A 159 3.06 -8.70 6.65
CA ILE A 159 4.29 -8.27 7.34
C ILE A 159 4.88 -9.43 8.15
N CYS A 160 4.05 -10.16 8.90
CA CYS A 160 4.52 -11.32 9.66
C CYS A 160 5.11 -12.42 8.77
N GLU A 161 4.56 -12.64 7.58
CA GLU A 161 5.07 -13.63 6.62
C GLU A 161 6.41 -13.21 5.99
N ILE A 162 6.66 -11.91 5.83
CA ILE A 162 7.94 -11.37 5.33
C ILE A 162 9.03 -11.47 6.41
N ASP A 163 8.68 -11.18 7.66
CA ASP A 163 9.62 -11.15 8.78
C ASP A 163 10.03 -12.54 9.28
N THR A 164 9.28 -13.59 8.92
CA THR A 164 9.71 -14.97 9.23
C THR A 164 10.94 -15.33 8.41
N PRO A 165 12.12 -15.55 9.03
CA PRO A 165 13.29 -16.01 8.30
C PRO A 165 12.93 -17.34 7.66
N SER A 166 12.95 -17.37 6.33
CA SER A 166 12.77 -18.59 5.55
C SER A 166 13.66 -19.68 6.12
N HIS A 167 13.06 -20.71 6.69
CA HIS A 167 13.74 -21.92 7.15
C HIS A 167 14.37 -22.58 5.91
N HIS A 168 15.60 -22.21 5.59
CA HIS A 168 16.46 -23.01 4.73
C HIS A 168 16.68 -24.34 5.45
N SER A 169 15.84 -25.33 5.17
CA SER A 169 16.13 -26.72 5.50
C SER A 169 17.37 -27.14 4.72
N PRO A 170 18.46 -27.58 5.37
CA PRO A 170 19.57 -28.19 4.67
C PRO A 170 19.09 -29.55 4.15
N HIS A 171 19.01 -29.66 2.83
CA HIS A 171 18.83 -30.93 2.15
C HIS A 171 20.15 -31.72 2.27
N GLY A 172 20.10 -32.91 2.87
CA GLY A 172 21.21 -33.88 2.98
C GLY A 172 21.14 -34.57 4.35
N SER A 173 20.87 -35.86 4.50
CA SER A 173 21.26 -37.02 3.69
C SER A 173 20.32 -38.19 4.00
N LEU A 174 20.01 -39.02 2.99
CA LEU A 174 19.37 -40.32 3.17
C LEU A 174 20.32 -41.27 3.95
N PRO A 175 19.85 -42.03 4.95
CA PRO A 175 20.63 -43.14 5.48
C PRO A 175 20.58 -44.32 4.50
N ASN A 176 21.76 -44.71 4.04
CA ASN A 176 22.02 -45.90 3.24
C ASN A 176 21.50 -47.15 3.98
N LYS A 177 20.55 -47.88 3.38
CA LYS A 177 20.16 -49.20 3.89
C LYS A 177 21.13 -50.23 3.32
N GLU A 178 22.11 -50.63 4.13
CA GLU A 178 22.90 -51.83 3.89
C GLU A 178 21.97 -53.06 3.93
N ALA A 179 22.08 -53.91 2.91
CA ALA A 179 21.47 -55.23 2.87
C ALA A 179 22.40 -56.26 3.53
N PRO A 180 21.90 -57.20 4.35
CA PRO A 180 22.71 -58.34 4.76
C PRO A 180 22.59 -59.48 3.75
N LYS A 181 23.74 -60.12 3.48
CA LYS A 181 23.86 -61.47 2.91
C LYS A 181 23.52 -62.54 3.93
#